data_AF-A0A6I3DIG4-F1
#
_entry.id   AF-A0A6I3DIG4-F1
#
_cell.length_a   1.000
_cell.length_b   1.000
_cell.length_c   1.000
_cell.angle_alpha   90.00
_cell.angle_beta   90.00
_cell.angle_gamma   90.00
#
_symmetry.space_group_name_H-M   'P 1'
#
loop_
_entity.id
_entity.type
_entity.pdbx_description
1 polymer ?
#
loop_
_entity_poly.entity_id
_entity_poly.type
_entity_poly.pdbx_seq_one_letter_code
_entity_poly.pdbx_strand_id
1 'polypeptide(L)' 'SPGPIDTPLLAELLSDPERKARRMVHVPMGRLGLAEELAKAALFLACDDSSFMTGAQLVVDGGITAAYVTPE' A
#
# COMPACT_ATOMS: atom_id res chain seq x y z
N SER A 1 -4.36 -6.70 1.79
CA SER A 1 -4.34 -6.00 0.49
C SER A 1 -3.39 -4.84 0.55
N PRO A 2 -2.27 -4.92 -0.18
CA PRO A 2 -1.28 -3.86 -0.22
C PRO A 2 -1.72 -2.73 -1.16
N GLY A 3 -1.27 -1.52 -0.85
CA GLY A 3 -1.33 -0.37 -1.75
C GLY A 3 -0.14 -0.35 -2.72
N PRO A 4 0.14 0.79 -3.38
CA PRO A 4 1.32 0.92 -4.22
C PRO A 4 2.60 0.96 -3.35
N ILE A 5 3.47 -0.05 -3.52
CA ILE A 5 4.70 -0.24 -2.76
C ILE A 5 5.92 0.07 -3.62
N ASP A 6 6.91 0.75 -3.03
CA ASP A 6 8.20 1.00 -3.64
C ASP A 6 8.94 -0.32 -3.89
N THR A 7 8.87 -0.78 -5.13
CA THR A 7 9.44 -2.03 -5.62
C THR A 7 10.06 -1.75 -6.99
N PRO A 8 11.09 -2.51 -7.42
CA PRO A 8 11.70 -2.30 -8.73
C PRO A 8 10.68 -2.29 -9.88
N LEU A 9 9.70 -3.20 -9.84
CA LEU A 9 8.62 -3.28 -10.82
C LEU A 9 7.78 -1.99 -10.85
N LEU A 10 7.34 -1.50 -9.69
CA LEU A 10 6.51 -0.30 -9.64
C LEU A 10 7.33 0.96 -9.96
N ALA A 11 8.60 1.01 -9.56
CA ALA A 11 9.51 2.09 -9.88
C ALA A 11 9.68 2.25 -11.40
N GLU A 12 9.83 1.15 -12.13
CA GLU A 12 9.87 1.16 -13.60
C GLU A 12 8.56 1.70 -14.19
N LEU A 13 7.41 1.21 -13.70
CA LEU A 13 6.09 1.64 -14.15
C LEU A 13 5.79 3.13 -13.86
N LEU A 14 6.42 3.71 -12.85
CA LEU A 14 6.27 5.11 -12.40
C LEU A 14 7.51 5.97 -12.63
N SER A 15 8.34 5.57 -13.60
CA SER A 15 9.55 6.31 -13.99
C SER A 15 9.23 7.70 -14.56
N ASP A 16 8.07 7.86 -15.21
CA ASP A 16 7.54 9.16 -15.63
C ASP A 16 6.96 9.93 -14.42
N PRO A 17 7.52 11.12 -14.07
CA PRO A 17 7.05 11.94 -12.95
C PRO A 17 5.58 12.35 -13.05
N GLU A 18 5.05 12.61 -14.25
CA GLU A 18 3.65 12.99 -14.39
C GLU A 18 2.73 11.79 -14.15
N ARG A 19 3.10 10.62 -14.68
CA ARG A 19 2.38 9.37 -14.43
C ARG A 19 2.41 9.02 -12.95
N LYS A 20 3.55 9.22 -12.28
CA LYS A 20 3.68 9.04 -10.83
C LYS A 20 2.75 9.99 -10.09
N ALA A 21 2.78 11.30 -10.39
CA ALA A 21 1.92 12.29 -9.77
C ALA A 21 0.43 11.93 -9.92
N ARG A 22 0.00 11.60 -11.15
CA ARG A 22 -1.38 11.15 -11.43
C ARG A 22 -1.81 9.91 -10.67
N ARG A 23 -0.89 9.02 -10.30
CA ARG A 23 -1.22 7.87 -9.44
C ARG A 23 -1.23 8.22 -7.96
N MET A 24 -0.33 9.10 -7.52
CA MET A 24 -0.17 9.41 -6.10
C MET A 24 -1.34 10.19 -5.50
N VAL A 25 -2.09 10.94 -6.30
CA VAL A 25 -3.34 11.60 -5.87
C VAL A 25 -4.35 10.63 -5.26
N HIS A 26 -4.33 9.36 -5.68
CA HIS A 26 -5.25 8.34 -5.18
C HIS A 26 -4.82 7.74 -3.84
N VAL A 27 -3.62 8.04 -3.35
CA VAL A 27 -3.09 7.51 -2.08
C VAL A 27 -3.16 8.60 -1.02
N PRO A 28 -4.09 8.52 -0.05
CA PRO A 28 -4.22 9.55 0.99
C PRO A 28 -2.94 9.88 1.75
N MET A 29 -2.08 8.88 2.02
CA MET A 29 -0.78 9.11 2.65
C MET A 29 0.24 9.85 1.76
N GLY A 30 -0.05 10.06 0.48
CA GLY A 30 0.76 10.86 -0.45
C GLY A 30 2.11 10.24 -0.84
N ARG A 31 2.40 9.01 -0.43
CA ARG A 31 3.65 8.30 -0.72
C ARG A 31 3.42 6.82 -1.06
N LEU A 32 4.39 6.22 -1.72
CA LEU A 32 4.45 4.77 -1.83
C LEU A 32 4.69 4.16 -0.45
N GLY A 33 4.09 3.00 -0.20
CA GLY A 33 4.46 2.16 0.93
C GLY A 33 5.86 1.59 0.74
N LEU A 34 6.51 1.22 1.84
CA LEU A 34 7.80 0.52 1.84
C LEU A 34 7.60 -0.98 1.97
N ALA A 35 8.53 -1.77 1.43
CA ALA A 35 8.48 -3.23 1.54
C ALA A 35 8.47 -3.69 3.02
N GLU A 36 9.18 -2.97 3.89
CA GLU A 36 9.26 -3.23 5.33
C GLU A 36 7.90 -3.04 6.04
N GLU A 37 7.03 -2.16 5.53
CA GLU A 37 5.68 -1.97 6.08
C GLU A 37 4.83 -3.21 5.81
N LEU A 38 4.96 -3.83 4.63
CA LEU A 38 4.29 -5.10 4.35
C LEU A 38 4.91 -6.27 5.09
N ALA A 39 6.24 -6.31 5.23
CA ALA A 39 6.92 -7.35 6.00
C ALA A 39 6.45 -7.35 7.46
N LYS A 40 6.28 -6.18 8.07
CA LYS A 40 5.72 -6.04 9.42
C LYS A 40 4.27 -6.50 9.50
N ALA A 41 3.45 -6.17 8.50
CA ALA A 41 2.06 -6.64 8.46
C ALA A 41 1.95 -8.16 8.31
N ALA A 42 2.81 -8.76 7.48
CA ALA A 42 2.91 -10.20 7.33
C ALA A 42 3.40 -10.86 8.63
N LEU A 43 4.41 -10.27 9.28
CA LEU A 43 4.91 -10.73 10.58
C LEU A 43 3.80 -10.70 11.64
N PHE A 44 3.03 -9.61 11.71
CA PHE A 44 1.90 -9.50 12.62
C PHE A 44 0.90 -10.65 12.42
N LEU A 45 0.50 -10.90 11.16
CA LEU A 45 -0.42 -12.01 10.82
C LEU A 45 0.16 -13.41 11.09
N ALA A 46 1.49 -13.52 11.20
CA ALA A 46 2.18 -14.79 11.43
C ALA A 46 2.54 -15.03 12.91
N CYS A 47 2.31 -14.06 13.80
CA CYS A 47 2.70 -14.14 15.21
C CYS A 47 1.48 -14.28 16.14
N ASP A 48 1.75 -14.53 17.42
CA ASP A 48 0.72 -14.81 18.42
C ASP A 48 -0.22 -13.61 18.68
N ASP A 49 0.21 -12.38 18.34
CA ASP A 49 -0.59 -11.17 18.46
C ASP A 49 -1.86 -11.21 17.58
N SER A 50 -1.86 -12.03 16.52
CA SER A 50 -3.02 -12.25 15.66
C SER A 50 -3.68 -13.62 15.86
N SER A 51 -3.49 -14.27 17.01
CA SER A 51 -3.91 -15.67 17.29
C SER A 51 -5.39 -15.99 17.06
N PHE A 52 -6.28 -15.00 17.06
CA PHE A 52 -7.72 -15.18 16.78
C PHE A 52 -8.18 -14.48 15.48
N MET A 53 -7.25 -14.01 14.65
CA MET A 53 -7.54 -13.39 13.37
C MET A 53 -7.42 -14.43 12.26
N THR A 54 -8.55 -14.86 11.70
CA THR A 54 -8.60 -15.77 10.55
C THR A 54 -9.69 -15.37 9.57
N GLY A 55 -9.50 -15.66 8.29
CA GLY A 55 -10.45 -15.32 7.21
C GLY A 55 -10.60 -13.82 6.92
N ALA A 56 -9.86 -12.95 7.61
CA ALA A 56 -9.93 -11.50 7.47
C ALA A 56 -8.85 -10.96 6.52
N GLN A 57 -9.16 -9.86 5.85
CA GLN A 57 -8.20 -9.13 5.03
C GLN A 57 -7.58 -7.98 5.84
N LEU A 58 -6.26 -8.00 6.04
CA LEU A 58 -5.52 -6.85 6.58
C LEU A 58 -5.18 -5.88 5.45
N VAL A 59 -5.73 -4.66 5.51
CA VAL A 59 -5.51 -3.59 4.51
C VAL A 59 -4.29 -2.77 4.93
N VAL A 60 -3.31 -2.66 4.03
CA VAL A 60 -2.04 -1.95 4.27
C VAL A 60 -1.67 -1.18 3.01
N ASP A 61 -2.37 -0.08 2.75
CA ASP A 61 -2.43 0.50 1.42
C ASP A 61 -2.35 2.03 1.35
N GLY A 62 -2.01 2.67 2.46
CA GLY A 62 -1.94 4.12 2.54
C GLY A 62 -3.30 4.81 2.44
N GLY A 63 -4.40 4.07 2.63
CA GLY A 63 -5.77 4.57 2.66
C GLY A 63 -6.50 4.53 1.32
N ILE A 64 -5.85 4.04 0.25
CA ILE A 64 -6.43 4.06 -1.11
C ILE A 64 -7.75 3.28 -1.20
N THR A 65 -7.91 2.17 -0.46
CA THR A 65 -9.17 1.42 -0.43
C THR A 65 -10.33 2.22 0.17
N ALA A 66 -10.06 3.08 1.16
CA ALA A 66 -11.10 3.77 1.93
C ALA A 66 -11.42 5.18 1.41
N ALA A 67 -10.44 5.85 0.80
CA ALA A 67 -10.56 7.24 0.36
C ALA A 67 -9.92 7.41 -1.03
N TYR A 68 -10.31 6.56 -1.98
CA TYR A 68 -9.92 6.72 -3.38
C TYR A 68 -10.51 8.03 -3.91
N VAL A 69 -9.66 9.01 -4.21
CA VAL A 69 -10.07 10.30 -4.78
C VAL A 69 -9.56 10.41 -6.20
N THR A 70 -10.42 10.77 -7.15
CA THR A 70 -10.01 11.23 -8.48
C THR A 70 -9.81 12.73 -8.43
N PRO A 71 -8.69 13.27 -8.93
CA PRO A 71 -8.58 14.72 -9.13
C PRO A 71 -9.68 15.18 -10.08
N GLU A 72 -10.30 16.31 -9.78
CA GLU A 72 -11.06 17.09 -10.76
C GLU A 72 -10.10 17.73 -11.78
#